data_AF-A0AAP0GLK2-F1
#
_entry.id   AF-A0AAP0GLK2-F1
#
_cell.length_a   1.000
_cell.length_b   1.000
_cell.length_c   1.000
_cell.angle_alpha   90.00
_cell.angle_beta   90.00
_cell.angle_gamma   90.00
#
_symmetry.space_group_name_H-M   'P 1'
#
loop_
_entity.id
_entity.type
_entity.pdbx_description
1 polymer ?
#
loop_
_entity_poly.entity_id
_entity_poly.type
_entity_poly.pdbx_seq_one_letter_code
_entity_poly.pdbx_strand_id
1 'polypeptide(L)'
;MVPPSVRRIIDSANGNIYARGSHDMKCVGLLYLEAIRNLKRSNFEPLGTIYISFVPNKEIGGYDGANSKVFDEINVGIVLDEGLASPDESYRLFYAERCPMWLVIKAAGAPRRGAKLYDNTVMENDE
;
A
#
# COMPACT_ATOMS: atom_id res chain seq x y z
N MET A 1 -8.64 10.44 19.83
CA MET A 1 -9.23 10.40 18.48
C MET A 1 -9.77 8.99 18.26
N VAL A 2 -11.09 8.81 18.34
CA VAL A 2 -11.72 7.52 18.04
C VAL A 2 -11.66 7.35 16.52
N PRO A 3 -11.21 6.21 15.97
CA PRO A 3 -11.24 5.99 14.53
C PRO A 3 -12.70 6.18 14.06
N PRO A 4 -12.95 6.84 12.92
CA PRO A 4 -14.28 6.86 12.36
C PRO A 4 -14.72 5.39 12.22
N SER A 5 -15.90 5.09 12.75
CA SER A 5 -16.49 3.75 12.70
C SER A 5 -16.38 3.19 11.28
N VAL A 6 -15.81 1.98 11.15
CA VAL A 6 -15.63 1.31 9.85
C VAL A 6 -17.02 0.87 9.36
N ARG A 7 -17.75 1.81 8.76
CA ARG A 7 -19.06 1.56 8.18
C ARG A 7 -18.88 1.33 6.69
N ARG A 8 -19.28 0.16 6.20
CA ARG A 8 -19.47 -0.06 4.76
C ARG A 8 -20.77 0.64 4.34
N ILE A 9 -20.72 1.39 3.25
CA ILE A 9 -21.91 1.93 2.58
C ILE A 9 -21.98 1.28 1.20
N ILE A 10 -23.17 0.80 0.84
CA ILE A 10 -23.47 0.30 -0.50
C ILE A 10 -24.45 1.29 -1.12
N ASP A 11 -24.06 1.88 -2.24
CA ASP A 11 -24.96 2.68 -3.05
C ASP A 11 -25.67 1.75 -4.03
N SER A 12 -26.92 1.42 -3.71
CA SER A 12 -27.73 0.51 -4.52
C SER A 12 -28.10 1.06 -5.90
N ALA A 13 -28.02 2.39 -6.10
CA ALA A 13 -28.38 3.01 -7.37
C ALA A 13 -27.24 2.84 -8.40
N ASN A 14 -26.00 3.02 -7.98
CA ASN A 14 -24.82 2.93 -8.86
C ASN A 14 -23.96 1.67 -8.64
N GLY A 15 -24.26 0.87 -7.62
CA GLY A 15 -23.48 -0.31 -7.25
C GLY A 15 -22.18 -0.02 -6.50
N ASN A 16 -21.94 1.24 -6.10
CA ASN A 16 -20.67 1.64 -5.47
C ASN A 16 -20.54 1.10 -4.04
N ILE A 17 -19.32 0.71 -3.65
CA ILE A 17 -18.99 0.24 -2.30
C ILE A 17 -17.98 1.20 -1.65
N TYR A 18 -18.41 1.88 -0.60
CA TYR A 18 -17.56 2.80 0.17
C TYR A 18 -17.13 2.15 1.49
N ALA A 19 -15.84 1.84 1.60
CA ALA A 19 -15.21 1.36 2.83
C ALA A 19 -13.69 1.57 2.77
N ARG A 20 -13.02 1.68 3.92
CA ARG A 20 -11.54 1.73 3.95
C ARG A 20 -10.98 0.43 3.38
N GLY A 21 -10.18 0.58 2.33
CA GLY A 21 -9.58 -0.51 1.57
C GLY A 21 -10.50 -1.25 0.62
N SER A 22 -11.67 -0.70 0.28
CA SER A 22 -12.50 -1.25 -0.80
C SER A 22 -11.82 -1.19 -2.18
N HIS A 23 -10.86 -0.27 -2.37
CA HIS A 23 -10.00 -0.22 -3.56
C HIS A 23 -8.57 -0.69 -3.22
N ASP A 24 -7.88 0.02 -2.32
CA ASP A 24 -6.51 -0.29 -1.89
C ASP A 24 -6.47 -1.06 -0.55
N MET A 25 -6.25 -2.37 -0.52
CA MET A 25 -6.14 -3.30 -1.66
C MET A 25 -7.05 -4.53 -1.52
N LYS A 26 -8.11 -4.45 -0.69
CA LYS A 26 -8.91 -5.65 -0.34
C LYS A 26 -9.70 -6.21 -1.51
N CYS A 27 -10.15 -5.38 -2.45
CA CYS A 27 -10.90 -5.88 -3.60
C CYS A 27 -10.00 -6.70 -4.53
N VAL A 28 -8.77 -6.25 -4.79
CA VAL A 28 -7.81 -6.96 -5.66
C VAL A 28 -7.50 -8.35 -5.10
N GLY A 29 -7.21 -8.43 -3.79
CA GLY A 29 -6.99 -9.72 -3.12
C GLY A 29 -8.18 -10.68 -3.22
N LEU A 30 -9.42 -10.16 -3.07
CA LEU A 30 -10.63 -10.96 -3.25
C LEU A 30 -10.82 -11.43 -4.70
N LEU A 31 -10.55 -10.55 -5.68
CA LEU A 31 -10.65 -10.87 -7.11
C LEU A 31 -9.68 -11.99 -7.49
N TYR A 32 -8.45 -11.99 -6.96
CA TYR A 32 -7.51 -13.11 -7.18
C TYR A 32 -8.03 -14.42 -6.61
N LEU A 33 -8.58 -14.42 -5.40
CA LEU A 33 -9.13 -15.64 -4.81
C LEU A 33 -10.30 -16.19 -5.64
N GLU A 34 -11.20 -15.33 -6.11
CA GLU A 34 -12.32 -15.77 -6.94
C GLU A 34 -11.88 -16.23 -8.33
N ALA A 35 -10.90 -15.56 -8.95
CA ALA A 35 -10.30 -16.00 -10.21
C ALA A 35 -9.68 -17.40 -10.08
N ILE A 36 -8.86 -17.62 -9.05
CA ILE A 36 -8.22 -18.92 -8.79
C ILE A 36 -9.27 -19.99 -8.48
N ARG A 37 -10.32 -19.64 -7.72
CA ARG A 37 -11.45 -20.54 -7.46
C ARG A 37 -12.13 -20.97 -8.75
N ASN A 38 -12.38 -20.04 -9.68
CA ASN A 38 -13.01 -20.34 -10.96
C ASN A 38 -12.10 -21.17 -11.88
N LEU A 39 -10.80 -20.89 -11.91
CA LEU A 39 -9.82 -21.70 -12.64
C LEU A 39 -9.78 -23.15 -12.12
N LYS A 40 -9.77 -23.33 -10.79
CA LYS A 40 -9.85 -24.67 -10.19
C LYS A 40 -11.15 -25.40 -10.55
N ARG A 41 -12.29 -24.68 -10.54
CA ARG A 41 -13.60 -25.25 -10.94
C ARG A 41 -13.66 -25.62 -12.42
N SER A 42 -12.88 -24.96 -13.27
CA SER A 42 -12.77 -25.31 -14.70
C SER A 42 -11.71 -26.37 -14.99
N ASN A 43 -11.14 -27.03 -13.97
CA ASN A 43 -10.02 -27.97 -14.10
C ASN A 43 -8.83 -27.38 -14.87
N PHE A 44 -8.55 -26.09 -14.67
CA PHE A 44 -7.36 -25.47 -15.24
C PHE A 44 -6.11 -25.92 -14.47
N GLU A 45 -5.14 -26.46 -15.21
CA GLU A 45 -3.83 -26.83 -14.69
C GLU A 45 -2.79 -25.77 -15.08
N PRO A 46 -2.23 -25.02 -14.12
CA PRO A 46 -1.25 -23.98 -14.42
C PRO A 46 0.07 -24.60 -14.88
N LEU A 47 0.75 -23.94 -15.82
CA LEU A 47 2.08 -24.37 -16.30
C LEU A 47 3.18 -24.29 -15.22
N GLY A 48 2.93 -23.54 -14.15
CA GLY A 48 3.85 -23.37 -13.03
C GLY A 48 3.09 -23.21 -11.72
N THR A 49 3.83 -23.10 -10.62
CA THR A 49 3.25 -22.96 -9.29
C THR A 49 2.73 -21.54 -9.08
N ILE A 50 1.49 -21.42 -8.63
CA ILE A 50 0.90 -20.14 -8.21
C ILE A 50 1.03 -20.03 -6.70
N TYR A 51 1.81 -19.05 -6.25
CA TYR A 51 1.92 -18.66 -4.84
C TYR A 51 0.97 -17.49 -4.56
N ILE A 52 0.22 -17.56 -3.46
CA ILE A 52 -0.64 -16.47 -3.00
C ILE A 52 -0.10 -16.01 -1.66
N SER A 53 0.24 -14.73 -1.54
CA SER A 53 0.73 -14.13 -0.31
C SER A 53 -0.13 -12.94 0.07
N PHE A 54 -0.59 -12.91 1.32
CA PHE A 54 -1.28 -11.76 1.90
C PHE A 54 -0.40 -11.15 2.98
N VAL A 55 0.24 -10.05 2.64
CA VAL A 55 1.24 -9.41 3.48
C VAL A 55 0.64 -8.20 4.18
N PRO A 56 0.59 -8.15 5.53
CA PRO A 56 0.29 -6.91 6.23
C PRO A 56 1.48 -5.94 6.05
N ASN A 57 1.22 -4.64 6.13
CA ASN A 57 2.22 -3.56 6.19
C ASN A 57 2.64 -2.88 4.88
N LYS A 58 2.06 -3.20 3.70
CA LYS A 58 2.32 -2.41 2.48
C LYS A 58 2.13 -0.91 2.72
N GLU A 59 1.05 -0.54 3.41
CA GLU A 59 0.69 0.85 3.77
C GLU A 59 1.72 1.59 4.64
N ILE A 60 2.66 0.88 5.25
CA ILE A 60 3.73 1.47 6.10
C ILE A 60 5.13 1.14 5.55
N GLY A 61 5.21 0.75 4.27
CA GLY A 61 6.48 0.51 3.57
C GLY A 61 6.91 -0.96 3.47
N GLY A 62 6.11 -1.92 3.93
CA GLY A 62 6.27 -3.35 3.63
C GLY A 62 7.49 -4.05 4.25
N TYR A 63 8.33 -3.34 4.99
CA TYR A 63 9.65 -3.81 5.45
C TYR A 63 9.57 -5.12 6.24
N ASP A 64 8.64 -5.24 7.18
CA ASP A 64 8.47 -6.43 8.02
C ASP A 64 7.53 -7.49 7.42
N GLY A 65 6.88 -7.16 6.29
CA GLY A 65 5.83 -8.00 5.71
C GLY A 65 6.32 -8.91 4.59
N ALA A 66 7.18 -8.38 3.71
CA ALA A 66 7.66 -9.10 2.52
C ALA A 66 9.13 -9.55 2.64
N ASN A 67 9.82 -9.20 3.73
CA ASN A 67 11.22 -9.54 3.95
C ASN A 67 11.33 -10.85 4.76
N SER A 68 11.09 -11.98 4.09
CA SER A 68 11.21 -13.31 4.71
C SER A 68 12.02 -14.26 3.83
N LYS A 69 12.81 -15.14 4.46
CA LYS A 69 13.59 -16.19 3.77
C LYS A 69 12.75 -17.10 2.89
N VAL A 70 11.44 -17.19 3.16
CA VAL A 70 10.50 -17.96 2.36
C VAL A 70 10.47 -17.44 0.91
N PHE A 71 10.61 -16.13 0.69
CA PHE A 71 10.61 -15.58 -0.67
C PHE A 71 11.93 -15.84 -1.40
N ASP A 72 13.06 -15.95 -0.69
CA ASP A 72 14.36 -16.28 -1.29
C ASP A 72 14.40 -17.70 -1.86
N GLU A 73 13.62 -18.62 -1.26
CA GLU A 73 13.55 -20.02 -1.69
C GLU A 73 12.59 -20.25 -2.87
N ILE A 74 11.72 -19.27 -3.16
CA ILE A 74 10.75 -19.37 -4.25
C ILE A 74 11.37 -18.78 -5.51
N ASN A 75 11.48 -19.60 -6.57
CA ASN A 75 11.94 -19.17 -7.89
C ASN A 75 10.83 -18.37 -8.62
N VAL A 76 10.54 -17.16 -8.15
CA VAL A 76 9.47 -16.31 -8.68
C VAL A 76 9.88 -15.70 -10.03
N GLY A 77 9.12 -16.02 -11.08
CA GLY A 77 9.32 -15.42 -12.40
C GLY A 77 8.49 -14.15 -12.65
N ILE A 78 7.26 -14.10 -12.13
CA ILE A 78 6.33 -12.97 -12.29
C ILE A 78 5.65 -12.72 -10.94
N VAL A 79 5.56 -11.44 -10.57
CA VAL A 79 4.78 -10.98 -9.43
C VAL A 79 3.63 -10.13 -9.96
N LEU A 80 2.42 -10.42 -9.49
CA LEU A 80 1.27 -9.55 -9.67
C LEU A 80 1.04 -8.82 -8.35
N ASP A 81 1.12 -7.49 -8.39
CA ASP A 81 0.87 -6.62 -7.25
C ASP A 81 -0.34 -5.72 -7.54
N GLU A 82 -0.54 -4.67 -6.75
CA GLU A 82 -1.60 -3.69 -6.94
C GLU A 82 -1.60 -3.03 -8.33
N GLY A 83 -2.80 -2.69 -8.79
CA GLY A 83 -3.02 -1.98 -10.03
C GLY A 83 -4.13 -0.95 -9.86
N LEU A 84 -4.13 0.06 -10.73
CA LEU A 84 -5.20 1.05 -10.78
C LEU A 84 -6.32 0.59 -11.71
N ALA A 85 -7.56 0.88 -11.33
CA ALA A 85 -8.69 0.75 -12.22
C ALA A 85 -8.51 1.62 -13.48
N SER A 86 -8.92 1.09 -14.63
CA SER A 86 -9.06 1.85 -15.86
C SER A 86 -10.44 2.50 -15.93
N PRO A 87 -10.55 3.73 -16.44
CA PRO A 87 -11.85 4.39 -16.67
C PRO A 87 -12.57 3.84 -17.92
N ASP A 88 -11.87 3.07 -18.75
CA ASP A 88 -12.36 2.44 -19.97
C ASP A 88 -12.14 0.92 -19.93
N GLU A 89 -12.54 0.23 -21.00
CA GLU A 89 -12.41 -1.23 -21.13
C GLU A 89 -10.98 -1.68 -21.51
N SER A 90 -9.97 -0.87 -21.23
CA SER A 90 -8.57 -1.21 -21.46
C SER A 90 -7.87 -1.65 -20.18
N TYR A 91 -6.88 -2.52 -20.28
CA TYR A 91 -6.03 -2.88 -19.14
C TYR A 91 -4.79 -1.99 -19.09
N ARG A 92 -4.56 -1.36 -17.93
CA ARG A 92 -3.31 -0.65 -17.66
C ARG A 92 -2.27 -1.62 -17.14
N LEU A 93 -1.12 -1.69 -17.82
CA LEU A 93 0.02 -2.48 -17.40
C LEU A 93 1.08 -1.56 -16.79
N PHE A 94 1.46 -1.85 -15.54
CA PHE A 94 2.58 -1.22 -14.86
C PHE A 94 3.69 -2.26 -14.73
N TYR A 95 4.91 -1.89 -15.11
CA TYR A 95 6.06 -2.81 -15.11
C TYR A 95 7.12 -2.43 -14.05
N ALA A 96 6.95 -1.29 -13.39
CA ALA A 96 7.86 -0.80 -12.36
C ALA A 96 7.16 0.24 -11.48
N GLU A 97 7.61 0.34 -10.24
CA GLU A 97 7.24 1.39 -9.30
C GLU A 97 8.48 2.22 -8.90
N ARG A 98 8.27 3.42 -8.36
CA ARG A 98 9.36 4.24 -7.80
C ARG A 98 9.53 3.89 -6.32
N CYS A 99 10.78 3.79 -5.86
CA CYS A 99 11.05 3.58 -4.45
C CYS A 99 10.78 4.86 -3.64
N PRO A 100 9.97 4.81 -2.57
CA PRO A 100 9.73 5.97 -1.72
C PRO A 100 10.97 6.31 -0.89
N MET A 101 11.29 7.60 -0.78
CA MET A 101 12.34 8.11 0.10
C MET A 101 11.67 8.84 1.27
N TRP A 102 11.73 8.24 2.46
CA TRP A 102 11.14 8.80 3.67
C TRP A 102 12.17 9.65 4.41
N LEU A 103 11.91 10.95 4.56
CA LEU A 103 12.78 11.89 5.29
C LEU A 103 12.06 12.44 6.52
N VAL A 104 12.70 12.32 7.69
CA VAL A 104 12.23 12.95 8.94
C VAL A 104 13.24 14.00 9.38
N ILE A 105 12.88 15.28 9.27
CA ILE A 105 13.69 16.39 9.79
C ILE A 105 13.22 16.69 11.22
N LYS A 106 14.13 16.56 12.19
CA LYS A 106 13.87 16.87 13.60
C LYS A 106 14.63 18.14 13.98
N ALA A 107 13.90 19.22 14.24
CA ALA A 107 14.45 20.39 14.91
C ALA A 107 14.37 20.18 16.43
N ALA A 108 15.52 20.18 17.10
CA ALA A 108 15.61 20.04 18.55
C ALA A 108 15.94 21.39 19.19
N GLY A 109 15.24 21.72 20.27
CA GLY A 109 15.43 22.97 21.01
C GLY A 109 14.26 23.21 21.95
N ALA A 110 14.48 24.03 22.98
CA ALA A 110 13.37 24.43 23.84
C ALA A 110 12.35 25.26 23.05
N PRO A 111 11.04 25.09 23.26
CA PRO A 111 10.05 26.00 22.71
C PRO A 111 10.33 27.40 23.23
N ARG A 112 10.51 28.36 22.32
CA ARG A 112 10.85 29.74 22.66
C ARG A 112 9.98 30.72 21.87
N ARG A 113 9.84 31.94 22.40
CA ARG A 113 9.10 33.01 21.74
C ARG A 113 9.83 33.41 20.45
N GLY A 114 9.20 33.21 19.29
CA GLY A 114 9.83 33.45 17.98
C GLY A 114 10.22 34.89 17.66
N ALA A 115 9.88 35.85 18.53
CA ALA A 115 10.29 37.25 18.42
C ALA A 115 11.67 37.55 19.03
N LYS A 116 12.33 36.56 19.65
CA LYS A 116 13.67 36.72 20.23
C LYS A 116 14.60 35.69 19.63
N LEU A 117 15.66 36.17 19.02
CA LEU A 117 16.82 35.39 18.62
C LEU A 117 17.72 35.23 19.85
N TYR A 118 18.21 34.01 20.09
CA TYR A 118 18.97 33.67 21.29
C TYR A 118 20.40 33.30 20.90
N ASP A 119 21.34 33.71 21.74
CA ASP A 119 22.77 33.43 21.56
C ASP A 119 23.03 31.91 21.48
N ASN A 120 23.98 31.51 20.64
CA ASN A 120 24.33 30.12 20.32
C ASN A 120 23.20 29.33 19.63
N THR A 121 22.39 29.99 18.80
CA THR A 121 21.42 29.32 17.92
C THR A 121 21.69 29.66 16.47
N VAL A 122 21.21 28.83 15.54
CA VAL A 122 21.43 28.99 14.09
C VAL A 122 20.90 30.34 13.55
N MET A 123 20.01 30.99 14.30
CA MET A 123 19.45 32.30 14.02
C MET A 123 19.86 33.28 15.13
N GLU A 124 21.13 33.34 15.52
CA GLU A 124 21.60 34.37 16.45
C GLU A 124 21.71 35.72 15.74
N ASN A 125 21.61 36.82 16.52
CA ASN A 125 21.91 38.14 15.97
C ASN A 125 23.44 38.27 15.91
N ASP A 126 24.00 38.54 14.74
CA ASP A 126 25.39 39.02 14.64
C ASP A 126 25.49 40.37 15.39
N GLU A 127 26.51 40.49 16.26
CA GLU A 127 26.90 41.79 16.85
C GLU A 127 27.52 42.73 15.81
#